data_AF-A0A968AGP0-F1
#
_entry.id   AF-A0A968AGP0-F1
#
_cell.length_a   1.000
_cell.length_b   1.000
_cell.length_c   1.000
_cell.angle_alpha   90.00
_cell.angle_beta   90.00
_cell.angle_gamma   90.00
#
_symmetry.space_group_name_H-M   'P 1'
#
loop_
_entity.id
_entity.type
_entity.pdbx_description
1 polymer ?
#
loop_
_entity_poly.entity_id
_entity_poly.type
_entity_poly.pdbx_seq_one_letter_code
_entity_poly.pdbx_strand_id
1 'polypeptide(L)'
;MDEVTSDSQPVLVIAEGLLMYLGEADVRRLVLRLHETFPGCRLIADVFSRMTARSATSHPSLKNTGATIGWGIDDPHEMESWAAGIKLLEEWHFNDDPDLAQINFGYRVAYKLAGAFKTVQRAHRILYYQL
;
A
#
# COMPACT_ATOMS: atom_id res chain seq x y z
N MET A 1 17.45 12.57 -13.42
CA MET A 1 16.14 11.94 -13.14
C MET A 1 15.29 12.31 -14.33
N ASP A 2 14.68 11.32 -14.97
CA ASP A 2 13.91 11.55 -16.19
C ASP A 2 12.59 12.23 -15.84
N GLU A 3 12.18 13.19 -16.67
CA GLU A 3 10.91 13.89 -16.53
C GLU A 3 9.80 13.07 -17.19
N VAL A 4 8.68 12.92 -16.50
CA VAL A 4 7.49 12.21 -17.02
C VAL A 4 6.44 13.25 -17.35
N THR A 5 6.08 13.38 -18.63
CA THR A 5 4.93 14.16 -19.08
C THR A 5 3.74 13.23 -19.30
N SER A 6 2.52 13.69 -18.99
CA SER A 6 1.32 12.88 -19.25
C SER A 6 0.82 13.00 -20.67
N ASP A 7 1.14 14.07 -21.40
CA ASP A 7 0.66 14.36 -22.77
C ASP A 7 -0.85 14.12 -22.94
N SER A 8 -1.63 14.46 -21.90
CA SER A 8 -3.09 14.22 -21.80
C SER A 8 -3.52 12.74 -21.79
N GLN A 9 -2.59 11.81 -21.53
CA GLN A 9 -2.87 10.40 -21.30
C GLN A 9 -3.15 10.10 -19.82
N PRO A 10 -3.96 9.07 -19.51
CA PRO A 10 -4.13 8.58 -18.16
C PRO A 10 -2.79 8.13 -17.55
N VAL A 11 -2.55 8.51 -16.28
CA VAL A 11 -1.34 8.14 -15.54
C VAL A 11 -1.67 7.11 -14.47
N LEU A 12 -0.87 6.04 -14.41
CA LEU A 12 -0.86 5.06 -13.33
C LEU A 12 0.48 5.12 -12.61
N VAL A 13 0.43 5.34 -11.30
CA VAL A 13 1.57 5.33 -10.40
C VAL A 13 1.54 4.04 -9.60
N ILE A 14 2.67 3.32 -9.57
CA ILE A 14 2.86 2.12 -8.76
C ILE A 14 3.95 2.41 -7.74
N ALA A 15 3.59 2.40 -6.46
CA ALA A 15 4.51 2.61 -5.34
C ALA A 15 4.64 1.31 -4.55
N GLU A 16 5.45 0.39 -5.08
CA GLU A 16 5.75 -0.89 -4.44
C GLU A 16 7.01 -0.79 -3.57
N GLY A 17 6.95 -1.28 -2.34
CA GLY A 17 8.09 -1.33 -1.42
C GLY A 17 8.65 0.06 -1.06
N LEU A 18 7.82 1.10 -1.15
CA LEU A 18 8.26 2.50 -1.03
C LEU A 18 7.65 3.21 0.18
N LEU A 19 6.32 3.33 0.23
CA LEU A 19 5.66 4.26 1.15
C LEU A 19 5.94 3.94 2.63
N MET A 20 6.14 2.67 2.96
CA MET A 20 6.47 2.20 4.30
C MET A 20 7.77 2.81 4.88
N TYR A 21 8.72 3.21 4.04
CA TYR A 21 10.02 3.74 4.47
C TYR A 21 10.02 5.27 4.66
N LEU A 22 8.97 5.94 4.20
CA LEU A 22 8.80 7.38 4.33
C LEU A 22 8.12 7.72 5.66
N GLY A 23 8.29 8.96 6.14
CA GLY A 23 7.44 9.49 7.21
C GLY A 23 6.07 9.93 6.68
N GLU A 24 5.05 10.00 7.54
CA GLU A 24 3.69 10.39 7.14
C GLU A 24 3.63 11.72 6.38
N ALA A 25 4.42 12.72 6.80
CA ALA A 25 4.50 14.01 6.13
C ALA A 25 5.03 13.90 4.69
N ASP A 26 6.03 13.04 4.46
CA ASP A 26 6.62 12.82 3.15
C ASP A 26 5.68 12.00 2.25
N VAL A 27 4.99 11.00 2.80
CA VAL A 27 3.95 10.26 2.08
C VAL A 27 2.84 11.20 1.63
N ARG A 28 2.31 12.02 2.56
CA ARG A 28 1.26 13.00 2.23
C ARG A 28 1.74 13.98 1.17
N ARG A 29 2.97 14.50 1.30
CA ARG A 29 3.56 15.40 0.31
C ARG A 29 3.69 14.75 -1.07
N LEU A 30 4.12 13.49 -1.12
CA LEU A 30 4.24 12.73 -2.36
C LEU A 30 2.87 12.56 -3.03
N VAL A 31 1.87 12.09 -2.29
CA VAL A 31 0.52 11.85 -2.81
C VAL A 31 -0.11 13.15 -3.31
N LEU A 32 -0.02 14.25 -2.55
CA LEU A 32 -0.53 15.55 -2.97
C LEU A 32 0.18 16.07 -4.22
N ARG A 33 1.50 15.89 -4.31
CA ARG A 33 2.25 16.30 -5.51
C ARG A 33 1.82 15.48 -6.74
N LEU A 34 1.58 14.18 -6.59
CA LEU A 34 1.06 13.34 -7.68
C LEU A 34 -0.34 13.79 -8.12
N HIS A 35 -1.23 14.03 -7.17
CA HIS A 35 -2.58 14.57 -7.42
C HIS A 35 -2.54 15.90 -8.19
N GLU A 36 -1.67 16.83 -7.79
CA GLU A 36 -1.53 18.13 -8.44
C GLU A 36 -0.87 18.04 -9.83
N THR A 37 0.14 17.18 -9.98
CA THR A 37 0.91 17.04 -11.23
C THR A 37 0.14 16.27 -12.29
N PHE A 38 -0.63 15.25 -11.87
CA PHE A 38 -1.39 14.37 -12.74
C PHE A 38 -2.85 14.27 -12.26
N PRO A 39 -3.69 15.29 -12.54
CA PRO A 39 -5.09 15.29 -12.11
C PRO A 39 -5.85 14.05 -12.59
N GLY A 40 -6.49 13.33 -11.67
CA GLY A 40 -7.25 12.12 -11.96
C GLY A 40 -6.40 10.87 -12.19
N CYS A 41 -5.11 10.91 -11.82
CA CYS A 41 -4.25 9.74 -11.92
C CYS A 41 -4.68 8.62 -10.96
N ARG A 42 -4.16 7.43 -11.24
CA ARG A 42 -4.35 6.24 -10.43
C ARG A 42 -3.10 5.96 -9.61
N LEU A 43 -3.28 5.58 -8.35
CA LEU A 43 -2.20 5.12 -7.48
C LEU A 43 -2.49 3.70 -7.01
N ILE A 44 -1.54 2.80 -7.23
CA ILE A 44 -1.48 1.49 -6.60
C ILE A 44 -0.28 1.49 -5.64
N ALA A 45 -0.50 1.16 -4.38
CA ALA A 45 0.56 1.09 -3.39
C ALA A 45 0.36 -0.09 -2.46
N ASP A 46 1.45 -0.78 -2.12
CA ASP A 46 1.43 -1.71 -1.01
C ASP A 46 1.69 -0.96 0.31
N VAL A 47 0.91 -1.28 1.34
CA VAL A 47 0.98 -0.57 2.61
C VAL A 47 0.92 -1.52 3.79
N PHE A 48 1.55 -1.12 4.88
CA PHE A 48 1.45 -1.79 6.16
C PHE A 48 0.38 -1.18 7.05
N SER A 49 -0.21 -2.00 7.93
CA SER A 49 -0.90 -1.46 9.11
C SER A 49 0.07 -0.67 10.00
N ARG A 50 -0.42 0.26 10.82
CA ARG A 50 0.44 1.00 11.76
C ARG A 50 1.14 0.06 12.75
N MET A 51 0.45 -1.02 13.16
CA MET A 51 1.04 -2.04 14.02
C MET A 51 2.17 -2.78 13.32
N THR A 52 1.95 -3.23 12.08
CA THR A 52 2.98 -3.89 11.27
C THR A 52 4.17 -2.97 11.09
N ALA A 53 3.95 -1.71 10.72
CA ALA A 53 5.00 -0.72 10.52
C ALA A 53 5.89 -0.55 11.76
N ARG A 54 5.28 -0.45 12.95
CA ARG A 54 6.01 -0.37 14.23
C ARG A 54 6.84 -1.62 14.52
N SER A 55 6.29 -2.81 14.26
CA SER A 55 6.97 -4.08 14.52
C SER A 55 8.05 -4.43 13.49
N ALA A 56 7.86 -4.05 12.22
CA ALA A 56 8.71 -4.41 11.10
C ALA A 56 10.11 -3.81 11.22
N THR A 57 10.25 -2.62 11.81
CA THR A 57 11.57 -2.01 12.12
C THR A 57 12.46 -2.92 12.98
N SER A 58 11.88 -3.84 13.77
CA SER A 58 12.63 -4.79 14.59
C SER A 58 12.94 -6.11 13.88
N HIS A 59 12.51 -6.30 12.63
CA HIS A 59 12.69 -7.54 11.89
C HIS A 59 14.16 -7.75 11.48
N PRO A 60 14.74 -8.95 11.66
CA PRO A 60 16.16 -9.22 11.36
C PRO A 60 16.59 -8.86 9.94
N SER A 61 15.69 -8.99 8.95
CA SER A 61 15.98 -8.65 7.55
C SER A 61 16.18 -7.14 7.32
N LEU A 62 15.60 -6.28 8.16
CA LEU A 62 15.73 -4.82 8.07
C LEU A 62 16.83 -4.27 8.98
N LYS A 63 17.13 -4.97 10.08
CA LYS A 63 18.19 -4.55 11.02
C LYS A 63 19.55 -4.34 10.37
N ASN A 64 19.89 -5.15 9.37
CA ASN A 64 21.19 -5.09 8.70
C ASN A 64 21.24 -4.06 7.56
N THR A 65 20.11 -3.47 7.15
CA THR A 65 20.05 -2.50 6.06
C THR A 65 20.07 -1.06 6.55
N GLY A 66 19.80 -0.82 7.84
CA GLY A 66 19.62 0.51 8.42
C GLY A 66 18.29 1.18 8.02
N ALA A 67 17.43 0.48 7.27
CA ALA A 67 16.13 1.00 6.89
C ALA A 67 15.17 1.01 8.09
N THR A 68 14.42 2.10 8.24
CA THR A 68 13.37 2.25 9.25
C THR A 68 12.02 2.32 8.57
N ILE A 69 11.01 1.67 9.17
CA ILE A 69 9.65 1.77 8.68
C ILE A 69 9.00 2.98 9.35
N GLY A 70 8.70 4.01 8.55
CA GLY A 70 8.26 5.33 9.01
C GLY A 70 6.75 5.55 8.92
N TRP A 71 6.04 4.73 8.13
CA TRP A 71 4.61 4.94 7.89
C TRP A 71 3.82 3.62 7.76
N GLY A 72 2.56 3.71 8.16
CA GLY A 72 1.55 2.68 8.02
C GLY A 72 0.16 3.29 8.17
N ILE A 73 -0.85 2.61 7.66
CA ILE A 73 -2.23 3.08 7.60
C ILE A 73 -3.18 1.96 8.02
N ASP A 74 -4.11 2.27 8.92
CA ASP A 74 -5.09 1.28 9.43
C ASP A 74 -6.43 1.41 8.71
N ASP A 75 -6.89 2.64 8.49
CA ASP A 75 -8.07 2.95 7.67
C ASP A 75 -7.62 3.62 6.35
N PRO A 76 -7.73 2.93 5.20
CA PRO A 76 -7.40 3.52 3.90
C PRO A 76 -8.16 4.82 3.59
N HIS A 77 -9.37 4.99 4.11
CA HIS A 77 -10.17 6.19 3.87
C HIS A 77 -9.57 7.46 4.49
N GLU A 78 -8.59 7.34 5.40
CA GLU A 78 -7.85 8.50 5.94
C GLU A 78 -7.21 9.35 4.84
N MET A 79 -6.76 8.74 3.74
CA MET A 79 -6.15 9.45 2.61
C MET A 79 -7.14 10.33 1.83
N GLU A 80 -8.43 10.00 1.84
CA GLU A 80 -9.48 10.79 1.16
C GLU A 80 -9.63 12.18 1.81
N SER A 81 -9.20 12.33 3.07
CA SER A 81 -9.21 13.62 3.76
C SER A 81 -8.05 14.55 3.37
N TRP A 82 -7.06 14.07 2.61
CA TRP A 82 -5.85 14.84 2.33
C TRP A 82 -6.07 15.93 1.28
N ALA A 83 -6.93 15.69 0.29
CA ALA A 83 -7.40 16.64 -0.71
C ALA A 83 -8.71 16.15 -1.35
N ALA A 84 -9.53 17.08 -1.84
CA ALA A 84 -10.70 16.73 -2.64
C ALA A 84 -10.27 16.07 -3.95
N GLY A 85 -10.95 15.00 -4.36
CA GLY A 85 -10.62 14.21 -5.55
C GLY A 85 -10.00 12.86 -5.23
N ILE A 86 -9.27 12.78 -4.11
CA ILE A 86 -8.67 11.54 -3.61
C ILE A 86 -9.78 10.61 -3.14
N LYS A 87 -9.80 9.38 -3.68
CA LYS A 87 -10.80 8.38 -3.37
C LYS A 87 -10.23 6.98 -3.41
N LEU A 88 -10.48 6.20 -2.37
CA LEU A 88 -10.21 4.77 -2.37
C LEU A 88 -11.17 4.08 -3.35
N LEU A 89 -10.61 3.32 -4.28
CA LEU A 89 -11.39 2.52 -5.20
C LEU A 89 -11.48 1.08 -4.72
N GLU A 90 -10.34 0.49 -4.38
CA GLU A 90 -10.25 -0.92 -3.98
C GLU A 90 -9.18 -1.13 -2.91
N GLU A 91 -9.39 -2.15 -2.08
CA GLU A 91 -8.45 -2.64 -1.08
C GLU A 91 -8.31 -4.15 -1.29
N TRP A 92 -7.10 -4.60 -1.57
CA TRP A 92 -6.77 -5.99 -1.87
C TRP A 92 -5.92 -6.58 -0.77
N HIS A 93 -6.34 -7.73 -0.25
CA HIS A 93 -5.62 -8.49 0.75
C HIS A 93 -4.94 -9.70 0.11
N PHE A 94 -3.89 -10.22 0.74
CA PHE A 94 -3.17 -11.38 0.24
C PHE A 94 -4.06 -12.63 0.01
N ASN A 95 -5.19 -12.73 0.72
CA ASN A 95 -6.11 -13.86 0.56
C ASN A 95 -7.07 -13.72 -0.63
N ASP A 96 -7.07 -12.58 -1.32
CA ASP A 96 -7.88 -12.32 -2.50
C ASP A 96 -7.19 -12.82 -3.80
N ASP A 97 -5.99 -13.41 -3.68
CA ASP A 97 -5.23 -13.94 -4.80
C ASP A 97 -5.94 -15.17 -5.44
N PRO A 98 -6.37 -15.08 -6.72
CA PRO A 98 -7.06 -16.18 -7.40
C PRO A 98 -6.18 -17.44 -7.57
N ASP A 99 -4.86 -17.30 -7.52
CA ASP A 99 -3.92 -18.42 -7.65
C ASP A 99 -3.82 -19.27 -6.39
N LEU A 100 -4.42 -18.86 -5.27
CA LEU A 100 -4.57 -19.70 -4.07
C LEU A 100 -5.33 -21.01 -4.37
N ALA A 101 -6.18 -21.00 -5.40
CA ALA A 101 -6.88 -22.19 -5.88
C ALA A 101 -5.96 -23.20 -6.59
N GLN A 102 -4.71 -22.87 -6.88
CA GLN A 102 -3.71 -23.74 -7.51
C GLN A 102 -2.82 -24.47 -6.48
N ILE A 103 -2.82 -24.03 -5.21
CA ILE A 103 -1.94 -24.58 -4.15
C ILE A 103 -2.52 -25.88 -3.57
N ASN A 104 -1.68 -26.77 -3.02
CA ASN A 104 -2.09 -28.02 -2.34
C ASN A 104 -3.12 -27.76 -1.22
N PHE A 105 -4.06 -28.69 -1.04
CA PHE A 105 -5.23 -28.58 -0.15
C PHE A 105 -4.89 -28.17 1.30
N GLY A 106 -3.80 -28.70 1.87
CA GLY A 106 -3.37 -28.34 3.22
C GLY A 106 -3.03 -26.85 3.38
N TYR A 107 -2.34 -26.28 2.38
CA TYR A 107 -2.03 -24.85 2.36
C TYR A 107 -3.28 -24.00 2.14
N ARG A 108 -4.26 -24.46 1.36
CA ARG A 108 -5.55 -23.74 1.21
C ARG A 108 -6.28 -23.58 2.54
N VAL A 109 -6.30 -24.63 3.36
CA VAL A 109 -6.93 -24.58 4.68
C VAL A 109 -6.16 -23.63 5.61
N ALA A 110 -4.83 -23.69 5.61
CA ALA A 110 -3.99 -22.78 6.39
C ALA A 110 -4.21 -21.30 6.01
N TYR A 111 -4.25 -20.97 4.71
CA TYR A 111 -4.52 -19.62 4.22
C TYR A 111 -5.92 -19.13 4.57
N LYS A 112 -6.96 -19.97 4.41
CA LYS A 112 -8.32 -19.60 4.82
C LYS A 112 -8.41 -19.29 6.32
N LEU A 113 -7.71 -20.07 7.16
CA LEU A 113 -7.66 -19.81 8.60
C LEU A 113 -6.88 -18.53 8.91
N ALA A 114 -5.75 -18.27 8.25
CA ALA A 114 -5.00 -17.01 8.41
C ALA A 114 -5.84 -15.79 7.97
N GLY A 115 -6.60 -15.91 6.89
CA GLY A 115 -7.53 -14.89 6.40
C GLY A 115 -8.73 -14.65 7.32
N ALA A 116 -9.12 -15.60 8.17
CA ALA A 116 -10.16 -15.35 9.17
C ALA A 116 -9.74 -14.31 10.23
N PHE A 117 -8.44 -14.03 10.35
CA PHE A 117 -7.90 -13.02 11.27
C PHE A 117 -7.66 -11.69 10.55
N LYS A 118 -8.58 -10.73 10.73
CA LYS A 118 -8.48 -9.38 10.14
C LYS A 118 -7.13 -8.68 10.40
N THR A 119 -6.49 -8.97 11.54
CA THR A 119 -5.16 -8.44 11.88
C THR A 119 -4.07 -8.91 10.92
N VAL A 120 -4.15 -10.16 10.45
CA VAL A 120 -3.20 -10.73 9.49
C VAL A 120 -3.49 -10.20 8.10
N GLN A 121 -4.76 -10.13 7.71
CA GLN A 121 -5.17 -9.56 6.42
C GLN A 121 -4.71 -8.10 6.28
N ARG A 122 -4.92 -7.29 7.32
CA ARG A 122 -4.58 -5.86 7.29
C ARG A 122 -3.09 -5.58 7.44
N ALA A 123 -2.28 -6.60 7.76
CA ALA A 123 -0.87 -6.42 8.07
C ALA A 123 -0.10 -5.82 6.89
N HIS A 124 -0.37 -6.31 5.69
CA HIS A 124 0.16 -5.85 4.41
C HIS A 124 -0.92 -6.02 3.35
N ARG A 125 -1.24 -4.94 2.64
CA ARG A 125 -2.33 -4.92 1.65
C ARG A 125 -2.01 -3.96 0.52
N ILE A 126 -2.67 -4.17 -0.61
CA ILE A 126 -2.55 -3.31 -1.79
C ILE A 126 -3.76 -2.38 -1.81
N LEU A 127 -3.51 -1.08 -1.94
CA LEU A 127 -4.55 -0.07 -2.04
C LEU A 127 -4.54 0.54 -3.44
N TYR A 128 -5.74 0.72 -3.98
CA TYR A 128 -5.96 1.34 -5.28
C TYR A 128 -6.78 2.62 -5.11
N TYR A 129 -6.19 3.75 -5.49
CA TYR A 129 -6.78 5.08 -5.35
C TYR A 129 -6.98 5.76 -6.70
N GLN A 130 -8.03 6.59 -6.76
CA GLN A 130 -8.00 7.82 -7.53
C GLN A 130 -7.27 8.88 -6.72
N LEU A 131 -6.35 9.59 -7.37
CA LEU A 131 -5.85 10.87 -6.87
C LEU A 131 -6.56 11.99 -7.62
#